data_AF-A0A420DEF7-F1
#
_entry.id   AF-A0A420DEF7-F1
#
_cell.length_a   1.000
_cell.length_b   1.000
_cell.length_c   1.000
_cell.angle_alpha   90.00
_cell.angle_beta   90.00
_cell.angle_gamma   90.00
#
_symmetry.space_group_name_H-M   'P 1'
#
loop_
_entity.id
_entity.type
_entity.pdbx_description
1 polymer ?
#
loop_
_entity_poly.entity_id
_entity_poly.type
_entity_poly.pdbx_seq_one_letter_code
_entity_poly.pdbx_strand_id
1 'polypeptide(L)'
;MNIRTTFIILFNLICFESYSQSIFSALRHDNPIDLRTDSKVKEISKTTVFYNKSGTETKKDIIIVNHLNKITSELRYGENGKLETRLTRIFDSTGIRSLKRKIERWHPVIGYSSETATYEYDENGYMIKITDRNQNNQLLRETFLKNNENGHPIELKLNTRNSNSYGTEIAEYDYPNNFVITKVFDDNGKTISESKHKIDFSIKDLDGLEYDENGNLIKSKNYEYEYQYDKNLNWKKKVIYKIVNGKRKKYQVLTRKIKYEK
;
A
#
# COMPACT_ATOMS: atom_id res chain seq x y z
N MET A 1 -49.16 -36.31 7.40
CA MET A 1 -48.38 -36.49 6.15
C MET A 1 -47.49 -35.27 5.99
N ASN A 2 -46.17 -35.47 6.06
CA ASN A 2 -45.16 -34.44 6.20
C ASN A 2 -44.90 -33.72 4.88
N ILE A 3 -44.99 -32.39 4.87
CA ILE A 3 -44.27 -31.57 3.88
C ILE A 3 -43.44 -30.56 4.68
N ARG A 4 -42.17 -30.90 4.87
CA ARG A 4 -41.14 -29.98 5.35
C ARG A 4 -40.85 -29.01 4.20
N THR A 5 -41.28 -27.76 4.34
CA THR A 5 -40.88 -26.69 3.42
C THR A 5 -39.44 -26.30 3.73
N THR A 6 -38.49 -26.89 3.02
CA THR A 6 -37.08 -26.49 3.07
C THR A 6 -36.91 -25.19 2.28
N PHE A 7 -36.83 -24.06 2.98
CA PHE A 7 -36.35 -22.81 2.39
C PHE A 7 -34.84 -22.90 2.20
N ILE A 8 -34.40 -23.17 0.96
CA ILE A 8 -32.99 -22.96 0.56
C ILE A 8 -32.85 -21.46 0.29
N ILE A 9 -32.42 -20.71 1.31
CA ILE A 9 -31.94 -19.34 1.14
C ILE A 9 -30.56 -19.45 0.47
N LEU A 10 -30.55 -19.36 -0.86
CA LEU A 10 -29.33 -19.21 -1.65
C LEU A 10 -28.80 -17.79 -1.40
N PHE A 11 -28.05 -17.63 -0.31
CA PHE A 11 -27.36 -16.39 0.04
C PHE A 11 -26.23 -16.19 -0.98
N ASN A 12 -26.54 -15.53 -2.10
CA ASN A 12 -25.56 -15.03 -3.06
C ASN A 12 -24.76 -13.91 -2.36
N LEU A 13 -23.76 -14.30 -1.56
CA LEU A 13 -22.63 -13.45 -1.21
C LEU A 13 -21.82 -13.25 -2.50
N ILE A 14 -22.30 -12.34 -3.35
CA ILE A 14 -21.43 -11.70 -4.33
C ILE A 14 -20.49 -10.84 -3.49
N CYS A 15 -19.36 -11.44 -3.12
CA CYS A 15 -18.20 -10.71 -2.64
C CYS A 15 -17.78 -9.78 -3.77
N PHE A 16 -18.30 -8.56 -3.77
CA PHE A 16 -17.69 -7.45 -4.48
C PHE A 16 -16.36 -7.19 -3.79
N GLU A 17 -15.33 -7.94 -4.20
CA GLU A 17 -13.96 -7.58 -3.90
C GLU A 17 -13.69 -6.24 -4.60
N SER A 18 -13.77 -5.15 -3.83
CA SER A 18 -13.37 -3.83 -4.30
C SER A 18 -11.85 -3.85 -4.46
N TYR A 19 -11.39 -4.05 -5.69
CA TYR A 19 -9.99 -4.00 -6.01
C TYR A 19 -9.59 -2.57 -6.38
N SER A 20 -8.66 -1.99 -5.62
CA SER A 20 -8.14 -0.65 -5.93
C SER A 20 -6.71 -0.79 -6.45
N GLN A 21 -6.58 -0.94 -7.78
CA GLN A 21 -5.36 -0.53 -8.49
C GLN A 21 -5.66 0.84 -9.10
N SER A 22 -4.80 1.81 -8.85
CA SER A 22 -4.91 3.17 -9.38
C SER A 22 -3.56 3.69 -9.86
N ILE A 23 -3.57 4.77 -10.63
CA ILE A 23 -2.35 5.48 -11.04
C ILE A 23 -1.50 5.85 -9.82
N PHE A 24 -2.15 6.28 -8.72
CA PHE A 24 -1.44 6.56 -7.46
C PHE A 24 -0.70 5.34 -6.89
N SER A 25 -1.29 4.15 -6.97
CA SER A 25 -0.64 2.92 -6.51
C SER A 25 0.52 2.50 -7.41
N ALA A 26 0.40 2.71 -8.72
CA ALA A 26 1.45 2.43 -9.71
C ALA A 26 2.65 3.35 -9.52
N LEU A 27 2.42 4.67 -9.32
CA LEU A 27 3.46 5.66 -9.03
C LEU A 27 4.33 5.32 -7.82
N ARG A 28 3.79 4.56 -6.86
CA ARG A 28 4.45 4.25 -5.59
C ARG A 28 4.83 2.79 -5.41
N HIS A 29 4.73 2.01 -6.48
CA HIS A 29 4.84 0.56 -6.42
C HIS A 29 6.14 0.08 -5.75
N ASP A 30 7.25 0.69 -6.15
CA ASP A 30 8.61 0.30 -5.78
C ASP A 30 9.29 1.29 -4.83
N ASN A 31 8.53 2.14 -4.14
CA ASN A 31 9.13 3.12 -3.23
C ASN A 31 9.87 2.41 -2.08
N PRO A 32 11.08 2.89 -1.72
CA PRO A 32 11.79 2.37 -0.56
C PRO A 32 11.00 2.65 0.72
N ILE A 33 11.24 1.86 1.76
CA ILE A 33 10.69 2.14 3.07
C ILE A 33 11.35 3.40 3.66
N ASP A 34 10.60 4.11 4.51
CA ASP A 34 11.07 5.26 5.27
C ASP A 34 12.19 4.87 6.25
N LEU A 35 13.42 4.99 5.76
CA LEU A 35 14.71 4.79 6.39
C LEU A 35 15.68 5.89 5.93
N ARG A 36 16.68 6.19 6.74
CA ARG A 36 17.78 7.07 6.34
C ARG A 36 18.59 6.40 5.24
N THR A 37 18.88 7.14 4.17
CA THR A 37 19.44 6.64 2.91
C THR A 37 20.72 5.82 3.07
N ASP A 38 21.57 6.16 4.05
CA ASP A 38 22.86 5.49 4.26
C ASP A 38 22.76 4.26 5.19
N SER A 39 21.54 3.95 5.66
CA SER A 39 21.32 2.83 6.57
C SER A 39 21.24 1.52 5.81
N LYS A 40 22.27 0.69 5.97
CA LYS A 40 22.25 -0.72 5.54
C LYS A 40 21.36 -1.53 6.47
N VAL A 41 20.07 -1.58 6.18
CA VAL A 41 19.08 -2.32 6.98
C VAL A 41 18.81 -3.67 6.34
N LYS A 42 18.77 -4.72 7.17
CA LYS A 42 18.38 -6.06 6.75
C LYS A 42 16.91 -6.35 7.06
N GLU A 43 16.48 -5.94 8.24
CA GLU A 43 15.16 -6.30 8.76
C GLU A 43 14.64 -5.24 9.75
N ILE A 44 13.33 -5.03 9.75
CA ILE A 44 12.62 -4.19 10.71
C ILE A 44 11.50 -5.02 11.33
N SER A 45 11.59 -5.26 12.64
CA SER A 45 10.45 -5.75 13.43
C SER A 45 9.65 -4.55 13.92
N LYS A 46 8.43 -4.39 13.43
CA LYS A 46 7.52 -3.30 13.75
C LYS A 46 6.39 -3.78 14.65
N THR A 47 6.08 -3.02 15.69
CA THR A 47 4.89 -3.21 16.51
C THR A 47 4.06 -1.94 16.46
N THR A 48 2.77 -2.12 16.23
CA THR A 48 1.80 -1.02 16.13
C THR A 48 0.71 -1.23 17.15
N VAL A 49 0.53 -0.25 18.04
CA VAL A 49 -0.55 -0.24 19.04
C VAL A 49 -1.54 0.84 18.63
N PHE A 50 -2.79 0.45 18.39
CA PHE A 50 -3.90 1.35 18.06
C PHE A 50 -4.76 1.60 19.30
N TYR A 51 -5.11 2.86 19.53
CA TYR A 51 -5.98 3.27 20.63
C TYR A 51 -7.36 3.63 20.06
N ASN A 52 -8.25 2.65 20.03
CA ASN A 52 -9.59 2.76 19.46
C ASN A 52 -10.63 2.97 20.56
N LYS A 53 -11.86 3.35 20.19
CA LYS A 53 -12.97 3.46 21.15
C LYS A 53 -13.27 2.14 21.86
N SER A 54 -13.05 1.02 21.18
CA SER A 54 -13.29 -0.34 21.67
C SER A 54 -12.15 -0.94 22.50
N GLY A 55 -11.02 -0.24 22.62
CA GLY A 55 -9.85 -0.72 23.35
C GLY A 55 -8.54 -0.56 22.58
N THR A 56 -7.58 -1.40 22.93
CA THR A 56 -6.23 -1.38 22.34
C THR A 56 -6.05 -2.59 21.44
N GLU A 57 -5.63 -2.36 20.19
CA GLU A 57 -5.30 -3.42 19.23
C GLU A 57 -3.79 -3.40 18.96
N THR A 58 -3.14 -4.58 18.97
CA THR A 58 -1.69 -4.68 18.73
C THR A 58 -1.37 -5.53 17.50
N LYS A 59 -0.70 -4.93 16.51
CA LYS A 59 -0.20 -5.62 15.32
C LYS A 59 1.31 -5.71 15.32
N LYS A 60 1.84 -6.82 14.80
CA LYS A 60 3.27 -7.02 14.62
C LYS A 60 3.57 -7.35 13.17
N ASP A 61 4.56 -6.66 12.62
CA ASP A 61 5.07 -6.90 11.27
C ASP A 61 6.57 -7.20 11.34
N ILE A 62 7.05 -8.11 10.50
CA ILE A 62 8.48 -8.30 10.21
C ILE A 62 8.69 -7.94 8.75
N ILE A 63 9.48 -6.89 8.51
CA ILE A 63 9.75 -6.34 7.19
C ILE A 63 11.21 -6.65 6.84
N ILE A 64 11.42 -7.32 5.72
CA ILE A 64 12.74 -7.62 5.17
C ILE A 64 12.92 -6.76 3.92
N VAL A 65 14.08 -6.16 3.78
CA VAL A 65 14.40 -5.24 2.68
C VAL A 65 15.61 -5.71 1.90
N ASN A 66 15.76 -5.24 0.67
CA ASN A 66 17.00 -5.37 -0.08
C ASN A 66 17.98 -4.22 0.26
N HIS A 67 19.15 -4.22 -0.38
CA HIS A 67 20.19 -3.20 -0.19
C HIS A 67 19.76 -1.77 -0.58
N LEU A 68 18.66 -1.61 -1.32
CA LEU A 68 18.05 -0.31 -1.68
C LEU A 68 16.88 0.05 -0.75
N ASN A 69 16.75 -0.63 0.40
CA ASN A 69 15.66 -0.44 1.35
C ASN A 69 14.26 -0.70 0.75
N LYS A 70 14.15 -1.48 -0.33
CA LYS A 70 12.86 -1.91 -0.90
C LYS A 70 12.41 -3.22 -0.26
N ILE A 71 11.12 -3.33 0.05
CA ILE A 71 10.56 -4.47 0.79
C ILE A 71 10.55 -5.72 -0.10
N THR A 72 11.32 -6.73 0.29
CA THR A 72 11.35 -8.06 -0.34
C THR A 72 10.39 -9.03 0.34
N SER A 73 10.14 -8.87 1.64
CA SER A 73 9.16 -9.67 2.37
C SER A 73 8.54 -8.88 3.52
N GLU A 74 7.25 -9.13 3.77
CA GLU A 74 6.54 -8.60 4.94
C GLU A 74 5.70 -9.72 5.55
N LEU A 75 5.90 -10.00 6.84
CA LEU A 75 5.16 -10.98 7.62
C LEU A 75 4.28 -10.22 8.62
N ARG A 76 2.96 -10.34 8.51
CA ARG A 76 2.00 -9.68 9.42
C ARG A 76 1.38 -10.72 10.34
N TYR A 77 1.45 -10.44 11.63
CA TYR A 77 0.96 -11.32 12.68
C TYR A 77 -0.25 -10.69 13.37
N GLY A 78 -1.26 -11.51 13.62
CA GLY A 78 -2.42 -11.15 14.42
C GLY A 78 -2.10 -11.07 15.91
N GLU A 79 -3.09 -10.67 16.71
CA GLU A 79 -2.93 -10.50 18.17
C GLU A 79 -2.56 -11.80 18.90
N ASN A 80 -3.01 -12.94 18.36
CA ASN A 80 -2.69 -14.28 18.87
C ASN A 80 -1.27 -14.74 18.52
N GLY A 81 -0.47 -13.90 17.86
CA GLY A 81 0.89 -14.21 17.42
C GLY A 81 0.98 -15.12 16.20
N LYS A 82 -0.13 -15.49 15.57
CA LYS A 82 -0.15 -16.30 14.34
C LYS A 82 0.08 -15.43 13.12
N LEU A 83 0.76 -15.99 12.12
CA LEU A 83 0.96 -15.34 10.83
C LEU A 83 -0.38 -15.27 10.08
N GLU A 84 -0.81 -14.06 9.73
CA GLU A 84 -2.07 -13.82 8.99
C GLU A 84 -1.81 -13.47 7.54
N THR A 85 -0.70 -12.81 7.24
CA THR A 85 -0.35 -12.41 5.87
C THR A 85 1.15 -12.48 5.64
N ARG A 86 1.55 -12.97 4.47
CA ARG A 86 2.91 -12.88 3.95
C ARG A 86 2.88 -12.22 2.59
N LEU A 87 3.65 -11.16 2.45
CA LEU A 87 3.98 -10.53 1.18
C LEU A 87 5.39 -10.96 0.81
N THR A 88 5.61 -11.29 -0.45
CA THR A 88 6.94 -11.52 -1.03
C THR A 88 7.04 -10.78 -2.35
N ARG A 89 8.15 -10.10 -2.58
CA ARG A 89 8.48 -9.44 -3.86
C ARG A 89 9.78 -10.00 -4.41
N ILE A 90 9.81 -10.19 -5.72
CA ILE A 90 11.00 -10.55 -6.48
C ILE A 90 11.35 -9.34 -7.34
N PHE A 91 12.58 -8.90 -7.24
CA PHE A 91 13.10 -7.78 -8.03
C PHE A 91 13.95 -8.29 -9.19
N ASP A 92 14.17 -7.41 -10.16
CA ASP A 92 15.19 -7.58 -11.19
C ASP A 92 16.61 -7.67 -10.60
N SER A 93 17.60 -7.90 -11.47
CA SER A 93 19.00 -8.04 -11.05
C SER A 93 19.56 -6.75 -10.43
N THR A 94 19.00 -5.60 -10.77
CA THR A 94 19.36 -4.30 -10.17
C THR A 94 18.78 -4.13 -8.77
N GLY A 95 17.74 -4.89 -8.44
CA GLY A 95 17.00 -4.74 -7.19
C GLY A 95 16.05 -3.55 -7.18
N ILE A 96 15.91 -2.82 -8.28
CA ILE A 96 15.14 -1.57 -8.36
C ILE A 96 13.67 -1.86 -8.69
N ARG A 97 13.42 -2.76 -9.65
CA ARG A 97 12.09 -3.00 -10.23
C ARG A 97 11.52 -4.32 -9.75
N SER A 98 10.34 -4.29 -9.16
CA SER A 98 9.65 -5.52 -8.76
C SER A 98 9.11 -6.23 -10.01
N LEU A 99 9.53 -7.47 -10.24
CA LEU A 99 9.05 -8.31 -11.35
C LEU A 99 7.82 -9.13 -10.96
N LYS A 100 7.71 -9.48 -9.68
CA LYS A 100 6.63 -10.32 -9.16
C LYS A 100 6.33 -10.05 -7.71
N ARG A 101 5.05 -10.15 -7.34
CA ARG A 101 4.55 -10.19 -5.98
C ARG A 101 3.81 -11.50 -5.71
N LYS A 102 3.93 -12.03 -4.50
CA LYS A 102 3.00 -13.02 -3.94
C LYS A 102 2.44 -12.49 -2.63
N ILE A 103 1.11 -12.55 -2.46
CA ILE A 103 0.46 -12.33 -1.17
C ILE A 103 -0.20 -13.64 -0.76
N GLU A 104 0.13 -14.10 0.44
CA GLU A 104 -0.44 -15.28 1.07
C GLU A 104 -1.21 -14.83 2.31
N ARG A 105 -2.40 -15.39 2.53
CA ARG A 105 -3.28 -15.05 3.66
C ARG A 105 -3.74 -16.32 4.34
N TRP A 106 -3.74 -16.31 5.67
CA TRP A 106 -4.25 -17.39 6.51
C TRP A 106 -5.44 -16.85 7.30
N HIS A 107 -6.66 -17.10 6.80
CA HIS A 107 -7.87 -16.66 7.46
C HIS A 107 -8.47 -17.81 8.29
N PRO A 108 -8.91 -17.59 9.54
CA PRO A 108 -9.48 -18.64 10.37
C PRO A 108 -10.69 -19.35 9.76
N VAL A 109 -11.49 -18.63 8.96
CA VAL A 109 -12.74 -19.15 8.38
C VAL A 109 -12.58 -19.63 6.93
N ILE A 110 -11.76 -18.93 6.14
CA ILE A 110 -11.64 -19.18 4.68
C ILE A 110 -10.44 -20.09 4.39
N GLY A 111 -9.58 -20.30 5.38
CA GLY A 111 -8.35 -21.07 5.23
C GLY A 111 -7.25 -20.27 4.56
N TYR A 112 -6.36 -21.00 3.88
CA TYR A 112 -5.26 -20.41 3.12
C TYR A 112 -5.76 -19.89 1.77
N SER A 113 -5.31 -18.70 1.40
CA SER A 113 -5.43 -18.19 0.04
C SER A 113 -4.14 -17.50 -0.40
N SER A 114 -3.91 -17.47 -1.71
CA SER A 114 -2.83 -16.67 -2.27
C SER A 114 -3.19 -16.02 -3.60
N GLU A 115 -2.47 -14.95 -3.89
CA GLU A 115 -2.53 -14.19 -5.13
C GLU A 115 -1.11 -13.87 -5.58
N THR A 116 -0.87 -13.94 -6.88
CA THR A 116 0.39 -13.51 -7.49
C THR A 116 0.13 -12.40 -8.48
N ALA A 117 0.96 -11.37 -8.46
CA ALA A 117 1.00 -10.34 -9.49
C ALA A 117 2.34 -10.41 -10.23
N THR A 118 2.32 -10.33 -11.55
CA THR A 118 3.52 -10.16 -12.40
C THR A 118 3.49 -8.80 -13.06
N TYR A 119 4.66 -8.19 -13.21
CA TYR A 119 4.81 -6.83 -13.72
C TYR A 119 5.62 -6.86 -15.02
N GLU A 120 5.10 -6.21 -16.05
CA GLU A 120 5.77 -6.06 -17.34
C GLU A 120 6.14 -4.60 -17.54
N TYR A 121 7.32 -4.38 -18.13
CA TYR A 121 7.93 -3.08 -18.32
C TYR A 121 8.30 -2.90 -19.80
N ASP A 122 8.26 -1.66 -20.29
CA ASP A 122 8.76 -1.30 -21.62
C ASP A 122 10.30 -1.20 -21.65
N GLU A 123 10.86 -0.84 -22.81
CA GLU A 123 12.31 -0.70 -23.02
C GLU A 123 12.94 0.44 -22.20
N ASN A 124 12.16 1.48 -21.87
CA ASN A 124 12.58 2.56 -20.98
C ASN A 124 12.47 2.13 -19.50
N GLY A 125 11.80 1.01 -19.25
CA GLY A 125 11.63 0.43 -17.95
C GLY A 125 10.46 0.99 -17.16
N TYR A 126 9.47 1.56 -17.85
CA TYR A 126 8.22 2.00 -17.27
C TYR A 126 7.24 0.83 -17.20
N MET A 127 6.51 0.71 -16.09
CA MET A 127 5.55 -0.39 -15.92
C MET A 127 4.38 -0.18 -16.88
N ILE A 128 4.10 -1.17 -17.73
CA ILE A 128 3.04 -1.11 -18.75
C ILE A 128 1.91 -2.10 -18.48
N LYS A 129 2.17 -3.15 -17.70
CA LYS A 129 1.16 -4.17 -17.40
C LYS A 129 1.35 -4.82 -16.05
N ILE A 130 0.22 -5.12 -15.39
CA ILE A 130 0.15 -5.93 -14.19
C ILE A 130 -0.81 -7.08 -14.46
N THR A 131 -0.41 -8.31 -14.15
CA THR A 131 -1.28 -9.48 -14.26
C THR A 131 -1.45 -10.15 -12.90
N ASP A 132 -2.66 -10.10 -12.34
CA ASP A 132 -3.02 -10.73 -11.07
C ASP A 132 -3.67 -12.09 -11.31
N ARG A 133 -3.18 -13.12 -10.61
CA ARG A 133 -3.69 -14.50 -10.65
C ARG A 133 -3.94 -15.03 -9.25
N ASN A 134 -4.97 -15.86 -9.11
CA ASN A 134 -5.27 -16.52 -7.84
C ASN A 134 -4.34 -17.72 -7.57
N GLN A 135 -4.55 -18.39 -6.43
CA GLN A 135 -3.79 -19.56 -6.01
C GLN A 135 -3.83 -20.74 -6.99
N ASN A 136 -4.85 -20.84 -7.84
CA ASN A 136 -5.00 -21.85 -8.87
C ASN A 136 -4.44 -21.38 -10.23
N ASN A 137 -3.66 -20.30 -10.24
CA ASN A 137 -3.11 -19.67 -11.44
C ASN A 137 -4.17 -19.15 -12.43
N GLN A 138 -5.41 -18.96 -11.99
CA GLN A 138 -6.48 -18.41 -12.83
C GLN A 138 -6.35 -16.89 -12.86
N LEU A 139 -6.52 -16.30 -14.05
CA LEU A 139 -6.52 -14.86 -14.25
C LEU A 139 -7.65 -14.20 -13.44
N LEU A 140 -7.28 -13.27 -12.58
CA LEU A 140 -8.22 -12.40 -11.87
C LEU A 140 -8.40 -11.09 -12.63
N ARG A 141 -7.28 -10.47 -12.99
CA ARG A 141 -7.25 -9.14 -13.59
C ARG A 141 -5.96 -8.88 -14.38
N GLU A 142 -6.09 -8.05 -15.40
CA GLU A 142 -4.98 -7.34 -16.03
C GLU A 142 -5.17 -5.83 -15.87
N THR A 143 -4.11 -5.15 -15.48
CA THR A 143 -4.02 -3.69 -15.48
C THR A 143 -3.08 -3.27 -16.59
N PHE A 144 -3.50 -2.35 -17.46
CA PHE A 144 -2.67 -1.76 -18.50
C PHE A 144 -2.38 -0.31 -18.17
N LEU A 145 -1.14 0.11 -18.37
CA LEU A 145 -0.65 1.46 -18.06
C LEU A 145 -0.05 2.09 -19.31
N LYS A 146 -0.43 3.34 -19.57
CA LYS A 146 0.28 4.22 -20.52
C LYS A 146 1.04 5.25 -19.72
N ASN A 147 2.32 5.44 -20.03
CA ASN A 147 3.18 6.38 -19.32
C ASN A 147 3.49 7.61 -20.20
N ASN A 148 3.78 8.75 -19.55
CA ASN A 148 4.41 9.89 -20.23
C ASN A 148 5.93 9.71 -20.34
N GLU A 149 6.61 10.71 -20.91
CA GLU A 149 8.07 10.72 -21.10
C GLU A 149 8.87 10.59 -19.79
N ASN A 150 8.33 11.04 -18.66
CA ASN A 150 8.95 10.92 -17.34
C ASN A 150 8.69 9.54 -16.69
N GLY A 151 8.00 8.63 -17.37
CA GLY A 151 7.66 7.31 -16.84
C GLY A 151 6.50 7.30 -15.85
N HIS A 152 5.78 8.42 -15.72
CA HIS A 152 4.60 8.49 -14.86
C HIS A 152 3.34 8.03 -15.62
N PRO A 153 2.50 7.17 -15.03
CA PRO A 153 1.28 6.70 -15.69
C PRO A 153 0.29 7.83 -15.94
N ILE A 154 -0.13 8.00 -17.18
CA ILE A 154 -1.15 8.97 -17.64
C ILE A 154 -2.50 8.32 -17.93
N GLU A 155 -2.52 6.99 -18.11
CA GLU A 155 -3.73 6.21 -18.34
C GLU A 155 -3.60 4.85 -17.66
N LEU A 156 -4.68 4.38 -17.06
CA LEU A 156 -4.82 3.05 -16.49
C LEU A 156 -6.15 2.44 -16.92
N LYS A 157 -6.08 1.20 -17.44
CA LYS A 157 -7.25 0.40 -17.82
C LYS A 157 -7.25 -0.94 -17.08
N LEU A 158 -8.42 -1.39 -16.64
CA LEU A 158 -8.60 -2.65 -15.91
C LEU A 158 -9.46 -3.61 -16.72
N ASN A 159 -8.91 -4.79 -17.00
CA ASN A 159 -9.63 -5.92 -17.59
C ASN A 159 -9.79 -7.00 -16.53
N THR A 160 -10.99 -7.53 -16.34
CA THR A 160 -11.24 -8.63 -15.41
C THR A 160 -11.83 -9.82 -16.16
N ARG A 161 -11.87 -10.99 -15.50
CA ARG A 161 -12.47 -12.20 -16.08
C ARG A 161 -13.92 -12.02 -16.55
N ASN A 162 -14.69 -11.12 -15.94
CA ASN A 162 -16.13 -10.98 -16.17
C ASN A 162 -16.51 -9.71 -16.97
N SER A 163 -15.58 -8.80 -17.22
CA SER A 163 -15.79 -7.62 -18.06
C SER A 163 -14.46 -7.13 -18.62
N ASN A 164 -14.48 -6.78 -19.90
CA ASN A 164 -13.35 -6.22 -20.64
C ASN A 164 -13.07 -4.74 -20.32
N SER A 165 -13.86 -4.09 -19.46
CA SER A 165 -13.59 -2.74 -18.97
C SER A 165 -14.29 -2.51 -17.62
N TYR A 166 -13.56 -1.93 -16.67
CA TYR A 166 -14.09 -1.45 -15.39
C TYR A 166 -13.93 0.08 -15.26
N GLY A 167 -13.84 0.77 -16.39
CA GLY A 167 -13.53 2.19 -16.45
C GLY A 167 -12.06 2.48 -16.72
N THR A 168 -11.77 3.72 -17.09
CA THR A 168 -10.42 4.22 -17.37
C THR A 168 -10.07 5.28 -16.34
N GLU A 169 -8.88 5.22 -15.77
CA GLU A 169 -8.32 6.31 -14.98
C GLU A 169 -7.30 7.08 -15.83
N ILE A 170 -7.37 8.40 -15.84
CA ILE A 170 -6.37 9.27 -16.47
C ILE A 170 -5.70 10.15 -15.43
N ALA A 171 -4.48 10.60 -15.72
CA ALA A 171 -3.75 11.53 -14.88
C ALA A 171 -3.20 12.73 -15.66
N GLU A 172 -3.36 13.91 -15.08
CA GLU A 172 -2.80 15.18 -15.55
C GLU A 172 -1.79 15.68 -14.51
N TYR A 173 -0.53 15.87 -14.93
CA TYR A 173 0.59 16.20 -14.05
C TYR A 173 0.95 17.69 -14.16
N ASP A 174 1.07 18.33 -13.00
CA ASP A 174 1.67 19.65 -12.83
C ASP A 174 2.97 19.48 -12.03
N TYR A 175 4.07 19.28 -12.75
CA TYR A 175 5.40 19.10 -12.17
C TYR A 175 5.89 20.34 -11.41
N PRO A 176 5.78 21.57 -11.95
CA PRO A 176 6.20 22.77 -11.22
C PRO A 176 5.57 22.90 -9.83
N ASN A 177 4.30 22.51 -9.70
CA ASN A 177 3.58 22.58 -8.43
C ASN A 177 3.50 21.23 -7.70
N ASN A 178 4.22 20.20 -8.17
CA ASN A 178 4.32 18.88 -7.55
C ASN A 178 2.97 18.18 -7.29
N PHE A 179 2.00 18.31 -8.20
CA PHE A 179 0.72 17.63 -8.04
C PHE A 179 0.24 16.92 -9.31
N VAL A 180 -0.57 15.89 -9.11
CA VAL A 180 -1.28 15.15 -10.16
C VAL A 180 -2.77 15.15 -9.86
N ILE A 181 -3.59 15.35 -10.88
CA ILE A 181 -5.03 15.20 -10.82
C ILE A 181 -5.39 13.90 -11.54
N THR A 182 -6.07 12.99 -10.85
CA THR A 182 -6.54 11.72 -11.40
C THR A 182 -8.05 11.75 -11.55
N LYS A 183 -8.56 11.35 -12.71
CA LYS A 183 -9.99 11.22 -12.99
C LYS A 183 -10.30 9.81 -13.41
N VAL A 184 -11.38 9.24 -12.88
CA VAL A 184 -11.87 7.92 -13.28
C VAL A 184 -13.15 8.10 -14.07
N PHE A 185 -13.25 7.41 -15.20
CA PHE A 185 -14.41 7.41 -16.09
C PHE A 185 -15.06 6.03 -16.12
N ASP A 186 -16.39 6.01 -16.20
CA ASP A 186 -17.12 4.79 -16.56
C ASP A 186 -17.00 4.47 -18.07
N ASP A 187 -17.62 3.36 -18.50
CA ASP A 187 -17.58 2.91 -19.90
C ASP A 187 -18.32 3.84 -20.87
N ASN A 188 -19.14 4.78 -20.37
CA ASN A 188 -19.80 5.81 -21.18
C ASN A 188 -19.01 7.11 -21.24
N GLY A 189 -17.81 7.16 -20.64
CA GLY A 189 -16.96 8.35 -20.58
C GLY A 189 -17.41 9.37 -19.53
N LYS A 190 -18.31 9.01 -18.60
CA LYS A 190 -18.71 9.90 -17.52
C LYS A 190 -17.73 9.81 -16.35
N THR A 191 -17.30 10.96 -15.84
CA THR A 191 -16.46 11.02 -14.64
C THR A 191 -17.21 10.48 -13.42
N ILE A 192 -16.65 9.45 -12.77
CA ILE A 192 -17.18 8.86 -11.54
C ILE A 192 -16.45 9.37 -10.30
N SER A 193 -15.19 9.81 -10.45
CA SER A 193 -14.42 10.40 -9.35
C SER A 193 -13.25 11.23 -9.87
N GLU A 194 -12.85 12.22 -9.06
CA GLU A 194 -11.64 13.01 -9.25
C GLU A 194 -10.86 13.08 -7.94
N SER A 195 -9.53 13.10 -8.00
CA SER A 195 -8.67 13.25 -6.83
C SER A 195 -7.39 14.00 -7.18
N LYS A 196 -6.84 14.73 -6.19
CA LYS A 196 -5.58 15.46 -6.30
C LYS A 196 -4.55 14.84 -5.35
N HIS A 197 -3.37 14.52 -5.87
CA HIS A 197 -2.29 13.90 -5.13
C HIS A 197 -0.96 14.61 -5.37
N LYS A 198 0.02 14.42 -4.48
CA LYS A 198 1.41 14.83 -4.72
C LYS A 198 2.11 13.85 -5.63
N ILE A 199 2.98 14.35 -6.49
CA ILE A 199 3.88 13.53 -7.32
C ILE A 199 5.02 13.01 -6.45
N ASP A 200 5.75 13.92 -5.82
CA ASP A 200 6.86 13.63 -4.91
C ASP A 200 6.53 14.07 -3.47
N PHE A 201 6.59 13.11 -2.55
CA PHE A 201 6.37 13.33 -1.12
C PHE A 201 7.63 13.78 -0.38
N SER A 202 8.80 13.75 -1.02
CA SER A 202 10.04 14.29 -0.47
C SER A 202 10.00 15.82 -0.33
N ILE A 203 9.18 16.48 -1.16
CA ILE A 203 8.98 17.93 -1.18
C ILE A 203 8.01 18.35 -0.06
N LYS A 204 8.52 19.19 0.85
CA LYS A 204 7.88 19.62 2.10
C LYS A 204 7.34 21.06 1.99
N ASP A 205 6.20 21.23 1.36
CA ASP A 205 5.71 22.55 0.90
C ASP A 205 4.20 22.78 1.11
N LEU A 206 3.59 22.12 2.10
CA LEU A 206 2.17 22.37 2.41
C LEU A 206 2.01 23.26 3.64
N ASP A 207 1.15 24.26 3.51
CA ASP A 207 0.72 25.12 4.60
C ASP A 207 0.18 24.31 5.78
N GLY A 208 0.61 24.66 6.98
CA GLY A 208 0.16 24.02 8.23
C GLY A 208 0.81 22.66 8.52
N LEU A 209 1.87 22.28 7.81
CA LEU A 209 2.73 21.16 8.18
C LEU A 209 4.01 21.66 8.85
N GLU A 210 4.39 21.04 9.96
CA GLU A 210 5.66 21.31 10.64
C GLU A 210 6.52 20.03 10.64
N TYR A 211 7.83 20.18 10.46
CA TYR A 211 8.79 19.08 10.37
C TYR A 211 9.91 19.26 11.40
N ASP A 212 10.48 18.17 11.91
CA ASP A 212 11.70 18.23 12.72
C ASP A 212 12.96 18.41 11.86
N GLU A 213 14.11 18.58 12.53
CA GLU A 213 15.44 18.69 11.89
C GLU A 213 15.81 17.47 11.03
N ASN A 214 15.25 16.30 11.37
CA ASN A 214 15.41 15.06 10.63
C ASN A 214 14.41 14.97 9.47
N GLY A 215 13.57 15.97 9.26
CA GLY A 215 12.63 16.04 8.16
C GLY A 215 11.37 15.21 8.32
N ASN A 216 11.06 14.74 9.53
CA ASN A 216 9.85 13.98 9.82
C ASN A 216 8.72 14.94 10.17
N LEU A 217 7.51 14.66 9.68
CA LEU A 217 6.32 15.45 9.99
C LEU A 217 6.01 15.36 11.49
N ILE A 218 6.04 16.49 12.21
CA ILE A 218 5.72 16.61 13.64
C ILE A 218 4.35 17.23 13.90
N LYS A 219 3.77 17.93 12.92
CA LYS A 219 2.40 18.47 13.04
C LYS A 219 1.70 18.55 11.70
N SER A 220 0.41 18.28 11.70
CA SER A 220 -0.52 18.56 10.62
C SER A 220 -1.87 19.02 11.18
N LYS A 221 -2.81 19.41 10.32
CA LYS A 221 -4.13 19.96 10.70
C LYS A 221 -4.85 19.21 11.83
N ASN A 222 -4.83 17.87 11.80
CA ASN A 222 -5.59 17.04 12.75
C ASN A 222 -4.69 16.15 13.63
N TYR A 223 -3.38 16.21 13.47
CA TYR A 223 -2.45 15.27 14.09
C TYR A 223 -1.15 15.91 14.53
N GLU A 224 -0.59 15.37 15.60
CA GLU A 224 0.76 15.67 16.08
C GLU A 224 1.55 14.38 16.23
N TYR A 225 2.87 14.47 16.05
CA TYR A 225 3.75 13.32 16.02
C TYR A 225 4.97 13.54 16.91
N GLU A 226 5.34 12.53 17.68
CA GLU A 226 6.57 12.49 18.46
C GLU A 226 7.43 11.33 17.99
N TYR A 227 8.74 11.55 17.90
CA TYR A 227 9.70 10.55 17.43
C TYR A 227 10.78 10.30 18.46
N GLN A 228 11.29 9.07 18.46
CA GLN A 228 12.55 8.73 19.10
C GLN A 228 13.42 8.00 18.09
N TYR A 229 14.71 8.29 18.10
CA TYR A 229 15.67 7.79 17.11
C TYR A 229 16.63 6.77 17.71
N ASP A 230 17.23 5.96 16.84
CA ASP A 230 18.46 5.23 17.14
C ASP A 230 19.70 6.04 16.73
N LYS A 231 20.88 5.44 16.91
CA LYS A 231 22.18 6.05 16.60
C LYS A 231 22.37 6.39 15.12
N ASN A 232 21.60 5.77 14.23
CA ASN A 232 21.66 5.99 12.79
C ASN A 232 20.56 6.97 12.32
N LEU A 233 19.93 7.69 13.26
CA LEU A 233 18.84 8.66 13.01
C LEU A 233 17.60 8.05 12.33
N ASN A 234 17.45 6.72 12.40
CA ASN A 234 16.19 6.08 12.04
C ASN A 234 15.27 6.14 13.25
N TRP A 235 14.00 6.47 13.03
CA TRP A 235 13.07 6.48 14.15
C TRP A 235 12.81 5.03 14.60
N LYS A 236 12.96 4.79 15.91
CA LYS A 236 12.63 3.53 16.59
C LYS A 236 11.29 3.58 17.29
N LYS A 237 10.74 4.79 17.51
CA LYS A 237 9.40 5.00 18.05
C LYS A 237 8.76 6.20 17.39
N LYS A 238 7.49 6.08 17.05
CA LYS A 238 6.62 7.17 16.59
C LYS A 238 5.32 7.12 17.38
N VAL A 239 4.96 8.20 18.04
CA VAL A 239 3.66 8.36 18.69
C VAL A 239 2.83 9.33 17.85
N ILE A 240 1.61 8.93 17.52
CA ILE A 240 0.66 9.74 16.75
C ILE A 240 -0.47 10.13 17.69
N TYR A 241 -0.72 11.43 17.79
CA TYR A 241 -1.82 12.01 18.54
C TYR A 241 -2.83 12.60 17.56
N LYS A 242 -4.11 12.34 17.80
CA LYS A 242 -5.20 13.03 17.12
C LYS A 242 -5.62 14.22 17.97
N ILE A 243 -5.79 15.38 17.33
CA ILE A 243 -6.30 16.58 17.99
C ILE A 243 -7.83 16.52 17.98
N VAL A 244 -8.44 16.46 19.17
CA VAL A 244 -9.90 16.42 19.35
C VAL A 244 -10.28 17.50 20.34
N ASN A 245 -11.06 18.49 19.90
CA ASN A 245 -11.46 19.66 20.70
C ASN A 245 -10.24 20.37 21.32
N GLY A 246 -9.19 20.59 20.52
CA GLY A 246 -7.94 21.21 20.95
C GLY A 246 -7.05 20.38 21.88
N LYS A 247 -7.45 19.14 22.22
CA LYS A 247 -6.67 18.26 23.10
C LYS A 247 -6.03 17.11 22.33
N ARG A 248 -4.79 16.78 22.70
CA ARG A 248 -4.05 15.62 22.18
C ARG A 248 -4.67 14.33 22.74
N LYS A 249 -5.11 13.44 21.87
CA LYS A 249 -5.50 12.07 22.23
C LYS A 249 -4.59 11.09 21.52
N LYS A 250 -3.93 10.21 22.28
CA LYS A 250 -3.07 9.17 21.71
C LYS A 250 -3.89 8.30 20.77
N TYR A 251 -3.44 8.18 19.53
CA TYR A 251 -4.13 7.47 18.46
C TYR A 251 -3.38 6.19 18.07
N GLN A 252 -2.06 6.29 17.92
CA GLN A 252 -1.23 5.16 17.52
C GLN A 252 0.17 5.27 18.13
N VAL A 253 0.76 4.14 18.49
CA VAL A 253 2.19 4.05 18.84
C VAL A 253 2.84 3.00 17.96
N LEU A 254 3.85 3.40 17.20
CA LEU A 254 4.65 2.53 16.36
C LEU A 254 6.02 2.39 17.01
N THR A 255 6.50 1.16 17.15
CA THR A 255 7.86 0.86 17.62
C THR A 255 8.56 0.00 16.58
N ARG A 256 9.83 0.28 16.30
CA ARG A 256 10.68 -0.47 15.39
C ARG A 256 11.89 -1.01 16.14
N LYS A 257 12.21 -2.28 15.94
CA LYS A 257 13.53 -2.85 16.18
C LYS A 257 14.18 -3.04 14.82
N ILE A 258 15.25 -2.30 14.56
CA ILE A 258 15.93 -2.27 13.26
C ILE A 258 17.21 -3.10 13.37
N LYS A 259 17.34 -4.07 12.48
CA LYS A 259 18.53 -4.91 12.33
C LYS A 259 19.33 -4.42 11.14
N TYR A 260 20.51 -3.89 11.42
CA TYR A 260 21.46 -3.43 10.41
C TYR A 260 22.29 -4.59 9.86
N GLU A 261 22.79 -4.43 8.65
CA GLU A 261 23.87 -5.25 8.12
C GLU A 261 25.15 -5.02 8.94
N LYS A 262 26.03 -6.02 8.94
CA LYS A 262 27.35 -5.91 9.59
C LYS A 262 28.34 -5.24 8.66
#